data_AF-A0A5C7R7P9-F1
#
_entry.id   AF-A0A5C7R7P9-F1
#
_cell.length_a   1.000
_cell.length_b   1.000
_cell.length_c   1.000
_cell.angle_alpha   90.00
_cell.angle_beta   90.00
_cell.angle_gamma   90.00
#
_symmetry.space_group_name_H-M   'P 1'
#
loop_
_entity.id
_entity.type
_entity.pdbx_description
1 polymer ?
#
loop_
_entity_poly.entity_id
_entity_poly.type
_entity_poly.pdbx_seq_one_letter_code
_entity_poly.pdbx_strand_id
1 'polypeptide(L)'
;MHVTINSRWCATLLALTTSIATTVSFAETHVPYKIQMSRTQPDQPLRKSTIMGRVKDQFDGRILSIEPQTERGQDCHVVKLMGVDGEFRIIHVACND
;
A
#
# COMPACT_ATOMS: atom_id res chain seq x y z
N MET A 1 -9.90 66.50 -16.41
CA MET A 1 -8.52 66.21 -15.94
C MET A 1 -8.60 65.65 -14.54
N HIS A 2 -7.97 64.48 -14.31
CA HIS A 2 -7.56 63.85 -13.05
C HIS A 2 -8.64 63.54 -11.97
N VAL A 3 -9.00 62.27 -11.70
CA VAL A 3 -8.28 61.24 -10.89
C VAL A 3 -8.32 61.62 -9.39
N THR A 4 -8.78 60.86 -8.38
CA THR A 4 -9.23 59.47 -8.17
C THR A 4 -9.59 59.27 -6.66
N ILE A 5 -10.41 58.25 -6.34
CA ILE A 5 -10.28 57.27 -5.22
C ILE A 5 -10.26 57.84 -3.78
N ASN A 6 -11.30 57.71 -2.96
CA ASN A 6 -11.85 56.51 -2.28
C ASN A 6 -10.89 55.85 -1.28
N SER A 7 -11.07 56.03 0.05
CA SER A 7 -10.73 55.04 1.11
C SER A 7 -11.01 55.60 2.51
N ARG A 8 -11.27 54.84 3.59
CA ARG A 8 -11.65 53.45 3.85
C ARG A 8 -11.97 53.37 5.37
N TRP A 9 -13.06 52.68 5.71
CA TRP A 9 -13.14 51.56 6.67
C TRP A 9 -12.95 51.82 8.19
N CYS A 10 -13.87 51.27 8.99
CA CYS A 10 -13.58 50.04 9.75
C CYS A 10 -14.83 49.58 10.50
N ALA A 11 -15.47 48.51 10.02
CA ALA A 11 -16.35 47.69 10.84
C ALA A 11 -15.81 46.25 10.76
N THR A 12 -14.97 45.94 11.74
CA THR A 12 -14.42 44.61 12.01
C THR A 12 -15.52 43.70 12.53
N LEU A 13 -15.95 42.74 11.72
CA LEU A 13 -16.72 41.59 12.19
C LEU A 13 -15.84 40.35 12.15
N LEU A 14 -15.73 39.72 13.33
CA LEU A 14 -14.88 38.59 13.65
C LEU A 14 -15.06 37.45 12.64
N ALA A 15 -14.00 37.15 11.87
CA ALA A 15 -13.89 35.88 11.17
C ALA A 15 -13.45 34.82 12.17
N LEU A 16 -14.37 33.98 12.61
CA LEU A 16 -14.08 32.79 13.41
C LEU A 16 -13.34 31.79 12.50
N THR A 17 -12.00 31.79 12.54
CA THR A 17 -11.20 30.81 11.81
C THR A 17 -11.24 29.48 12.56
N THR A 18 -12.23 28.65 12.28
CA THR A 18 -12.20 27.23 12.64
C THR A 18 -11.13 26.56 11.79
N SER A 19 -9.92 26.45 12.34
CA SER A 19 -8.85 25.64 11.74
C SER A 19 -9.31 24.18 11.73
N ILE A 20 -9.89 23.74 10.62
CA ILE A 20 -10.19 22.34 10.38
C ILE A 20 -8.84 21.65 10.21
N ALA A 21 -8.32 21.08 11.29
CA ALA A 21 -7.18 20.18 11.21
C ALA A 21 -7.61 18.98 10.37
N THR A 22 -7.19 18.96 9.11
CA THR A 22 -7.40 17.81 8.23
C THR A 22 -6.51 16.68 8.76
N THR A 23 -7.06 15.83 9.60
CA THR A 23 -6.43 14.54 9.91
C THR A 23 -6.48 13.71 8.64
N VAL A 24 -5.33 13.61 7.96
CA VAL A 24 -5.14 12.64 6.87
C VAL A 24 -5.19 11.25 7.51
N SER A 25 -6.33 10.58 7.35
CA SER A 25 -6.44 9.16 7.68
C SER A 25 -5.87 8.37 6.51
N PHE A 26 -4.67 7.81 6.68
CA PHE A 26 -4.19 6.78 5.78
C PHE A 26 -4.92 5.49 6.14
N ALA A 27 -5.84 5.06 5.27
CA ALA A 27 -6.34 3.70 5.36
C ALA A 27 -5.17 2.77 5.06
N GLU A 28 -4.68 2.05 6.07
CA GLU A 28 -3.83 0.88 5.81
C GLU A 28 -4.61 -0.02 4.86
N THR A 29 -4.04 -0.24 3.67
CA THR A 29 -4.60 -1.21 2.74
C THR A 29 -4.41 -2.57 3.41
N HIS A 30 -5.44 -3.04 4.10
CA HIS A 30 -5.43 -4.33 4.76
C HIS A 30 -5.26 -5.42 3.70
N VAL A 31 -4.02 -5.83 3.45
CA VAL A 31 -3.71 -6.98 2.59
C VAL A 31 -3.96 -8.24 3.43
N PRO A 32 -5.04 -8.99 3.17
CA PRO A 32 -5.47 -10.05 4.08
C PRO A 32 -4.57 -11.28 4.05
N TYR A 33 -3.80 -11.47 2.97
CA TYR A 33 -2.94 -12.63 2.78
C TYR A 33 -1.47 -12.23 2.69
N LYS A 34 -0.70 -12.61 3.70
CA LYS A 34 0.72 -12.27 3.83
C LYS A 34 1.53 -13.48 4.25
N ILE A 35 2.70 -13.63 3.64
CA ILE A 35 3.71 -14.62 4.04
C ILE A 35 5.00 -13.87 4.32
N GLN A 36 5.40 -13.85 5.58
CA GLN A 36 6.72 -13.36 5.97
C GLN A 36 7.77 -14.41 5.63
N MET A 37 8.80 -14.02 4.89
CA MET A 37 9.94 -14.88 4.61
C MET A 37 11.21 -14.05 4.39
N SER A 38 12.35 -14.65 4.71
CA SER A 38 13.67 -14.03 4.58
C SER A 38 14.60 -14.93 3.79
N ARG A 39 15.63 -14.34 3.19
CA ARG A 39 16.67 -15.10 2.49
C ARG A 39 17.41 -16.02 3.46
N THR A 40 17.66 -17.26 3.04
CA THR A 40 18.55 -18.18 3.79
C THR A 40 20.00 -17.69 3.74
N GLN A 41 20.40 -17.03 2.66
CA GLN A 41 21.71 -16.42 2.49
C GLN A 41 21.51 -14.97 2.01
N PRO A 42 22.12 -13.96 2.65
CA PRO A 42 21.85 -12.55 2.36
C PRO A 42 22.14 -12.17 0.91
N ASP A 43 23.12 -12.82 0.29
CA ASP A 43 23.58 -12.53 -1.07
C ASP A 43 22.75 -13.26 -2.15
N GLN A 44 21.80 -14.11 -1.78
CA GLN A 44 20.98 -14.88 -2.71
C GLN A 44 19.51 -14.44 -2.65
N PRO A 45 18.99 -13.79 -3.70
CA PRO A 45 17.58 -13.43 -3.80
C PRO A 45 16.66 -14.65 -3.65
N LEU A 46 15.44 -14.40 -3.20
CA LEU A 46 14.44 -15.45 -3.06
C LEU A 46 14.10 -16.08 -4.41
N ARG A 47 14.35 -17.38 -4.54
CA ARG A 47 14.01 -18.13 -5.75
C ARG A 47 12.49 -18.32 -5.84
N LYS A 48 11.94 -18.21 -7.05
CA LYS A 48 10.51 -18.46 -7.32
C LYS A 48 10.03 -19.84 -6.85
N SER A 49 10.88 -20.86 -6.93
CA SER A 49 10.55 -22.21 -6.44
C SER A 49 10.34 -22.24 -4.92
N THR A 50 11.14 -21.49 -4.17
CA THR A 50 11.02 -21.37 -2.71
C THR A 50 9.74 -20.65 -2.33
N ILE A 51 9.42 -19.55 -3.03
CA ILE A 51 8.16 -18.81 -2.86
C ILE A 51 6.97 -19.72 -3.15
N MET A 52 7.00 -20.44 -4.28
CA MET A 52 5.95 -21.38 -4.66
C MET A 52 5.73 -22.47 -3.63
N GLY A 53 6.82 -23.06 -3.08
CA GLY A 53 6.74 -24.04 -2.02
C GLY A 53 6.06 -23.46 -0.77
N ARG A 54 6.55 -22.32 -0.28
CA ARG A 54 5.97 -21.65 0.90
C ARG A 54 4.51 -21.27 0.74
N VAL A 55 4.10 -20.80 -0.44
CA VAL A 55 2.70 -20.48 -0.72
C VAL A 55 1.85 -21.74 -0.68
N LYS A 56 2.29 -22.84 -1.29
CA LYS A 56 1.55 -24.10 -1.29
C LYS A 56 1.50 -24.79 0.08
N ASP A 57 2.47 -24.52 0.96
CA ASP A 57 2.44 -25.04 2.33
C ASP A 57 1.31 -24.39 3.18
N GLN A 58 0.85 -23.19 2.81
CA GLN A 58 -0.14 -22.43 3.59
C GLN A 58 -1.48 -22.25 2.88
N PHE A 59 -1.49 -22.25 1.54
CA PHE A 59 -2.67 -21.96 0.73
C PHE A 59 -2.86 -23.05 -0.31
N ASP A 60 -3.96 -23.80 -0.16
CA ASP A 60 -4.39 -24.77 -1.15
C ASP A 60 -4.96 -24.07 -2.38
N GLY A 61 -4.55 -24.52 -3.55
CA GLY A 61 -5.04 -24.01 -4.83
C GLY A 61 -4.03 -24.01 -5.95
N ARG A 62 -4.38 -23.32 -7.03
CA ARG A 62 -3.55 -23.15 -8.21
C ARG A 62 -2.94 -21.76 -8.24
N ILE A 63 -1.61 -21.69 -8.20
CA ILE A 63 -0.88 -20.45 -8.46
C ILE A 63 -1.04 -20.07 -9.93
N LEU A 64 -1.50 -18.84 -10.16
CA LEU A 64 -1.73 -18.27 -11.48
C LEU A 64 -0.53 -17.44 -11.94
N SER A 65 0.04 -16.63 -11.05
CA SER A 65 1.26 -15.86 -11.32
C SER A 65 2.05 -15.55 -10.06
N ILE A 66 3.35 -15.28 -10.25
CA ILE A 66 4.28 -14.80 -9.24
C ILE A 66 5.03 -13.61 -9.86
N GLU A 67 4.72 -12.42 -9.39
CA GLU A 67 5.22 -11.14 -9.90
C GLU A 67 6.09 -10.46 -8.85
N PRO A 68 7.31 -10.02 -9.18
CA PRO A 68 8.12 -9.23 -8.26
C PRO A 68 7.51 -7.84 -8.08
N GLN A 69 7.54 -7.31 -6.85
CA GLN A 69 7.06 -5.97 -6.52
C GLN A 69 8.12 -5.20 -5.74
N THR A 70 9.16 -4.78 -6.47
CA THR A 70 10.36 -4.15 -5.93
C THR A 70 10.10 -2.87 -5.15
N GLU A 71 8.99 -2.18 -5.44
CA GLU A 71 8.56 -0.97 -4.73
C GLU A 71 8.23 -1.23 -3.25
N ARG A 72 7.88 -2.47 -2.89
CA ARG A 72 7.48 -2.88 -1.53
C ARG A 72 8.52 -3.77 -0.84
N GLY A 73 9.75 -3.80 -1.36
CA GLY A 73 10.87 -4.57 -0.78
C GLY A 73 11.68 -5.30 -1.85
N GLN A 74 12.98 -5.50 -1.60
CA GLN A 74 13.91 -6.07 -2.59
C GLN A 74 13.52 -7.50 -3.02
N ASP A 75 12.95 -8.29 -2.10
CA ASP A 75 12.45 -9.64 -2.39
C ASP A 75 10.93 -9.74 -2.35
N CYS A 76 10.21 -8.63 -2.35
CA CYS A 76 8.75 -8.65 -2.30
C CYS A 76 8.20 -9.26 -3.59
N HIS A 77 7.30 -10.22 -3.44
CA HIS A 77 6.58 -10.84 -4.53
C HIS A 77 5.09 -10.87 -4.23
N VAL A 78 4.28 -10.64 -5.26
CA VAL A 78 2.84 -10.83 -5.21
C VAL A 78 2.49 -12.11 -5.97
N VAL A 79 1.76 -12.98 -5.27
CA VAL A 79 1.32 -14.26 -5.80
C VAL A 79 -0.19 -14.24 -5.96
N LYS A 80 -0.65 -14.45 -7.20
CA LYS A 80 -2.07 -14.60 -7.53
C LYS A 80 -2.41 -16.08 -7.47
N LEU A 81 -3.36 -16.45 -6.63
CA LEU A 81 -3.75 -17.85 -6.39
C LEU A 81 -5.26 -18.00 -6.53
N MET A 82 -5.69 -19.06 -7.23
CA MET A 82 -7.08 -19.52 -7.23
C MET A 82 -7.22 -20.63 -6.20
N GLY A 83 -7.99 -20.37 -5.14
CA GLY A 83 -8.29 -21.33 -4.10
C GLY A 83 -9.13 -22.49 -4.60
N VAL A 84 -9.08 -23.62 -3.89
CA VAL A 84 -9.93 -24.79 -4.18
C VAL A 84 -11.42 -24.52 -3.97
N ASP A 85 -11.74 -23.47 -3.21
CA ASP A 85 -13.07 -22.91 -2.98
C ASP A 85 -13.50 -21.91 -4.08
N GLY A 86 -12.64 -21.66 -5.07
CA GLY A 86 -12.89 -20.69 -6.14
C GLY A 86 -12.62 -19.24 -5.74
N GLU A 87 -12.07 -18.98 -4.54
CA GLU A 87 -11.67 -17.63 -4.14
C GLU A 87 -10.38 -17.21 -4.83
N PHE A 88 -10.36 -16.01 -5.39
CA PHE A 88 -9.14 -15.39 -5.90
C PHE A 88 -8.39 -14.66 -4.78
N ARG A 89 -7.14 -15.06 -4.53
CA ARG A 89 -6.30 -14.51 -3.46
C ARG A 89 -5.06 -13.83 -4.03
N ILE A 90 -4.77 -12.64 -3.50
CA ILE A 90 -3.53 -11.91 -3.76
C ILE A 90 -2.69 -11.99 -2.49
N ILE A 91 -1.60 -12.75 -2.55
CA ILE A 91 -0.74 -13.07 -1.41
C ILE A 91 0.55 -12.26 -1.53
N HIS A 92 0.86 -11.46 -0.52
CA HIS A 92 2.10 -10.69 -0.44
C HIS A 92 3.16 -11.52 0.27
N VAL A 93 4.30 -11.72 -0.37
CA VAL A 93 5.36 -12.59 0.10
C VAL A 93 6.64 -11.78 0.26
N ALA A 94 7.23 -11.77 1.46
CA ALA A 94 8.45 -11.01 1.79
C ALA A 94 8.35 -9.50 1.52
N CYS A 95 7.16 -8.92 1.66
CA CYS A 95 6.96 -7.49 1.46
C CYS A 95 7.10 -6.72 2.77
N ASN A 96 7.68 -5.53 2.67
CA ASN A 96 7.70 -4.55 3.75
C ASN A 96 6.33 -3.86 3.73
N ASP A 97 5.51 -4.10 4.75
CA ASP A 97 4.20 -3.49 4.93
C ASP A 97 4.30 -2.12 5.62
#